data_AF-A0AAD5WEZ2-F1
#
_entry.id   AF-A0AAD5WEZ2-F1
#
_cell.length_a   1.000
_cell.length_b   1.000
_cell.length_c   1.000
_cell.angle_alpha   90.00
_cell.angle_beta   90.00
_cell.angle_gamma   90.00
#
_symmetry.space_group_name_H-M   'P 1'
#
loop_
_entity.id
_entity.type
_entity.pdbx_description
1 polymer ?
#
loop_
_entity_poly.entity_id
_entity_poly.type
_entity_poly.pdbx_seq_one_letter_code
_entity_poly.pdbx_strand_id
1 'polypeptide(L)'
;MEALAAAVDTQGADAIYVVGGDGTLRRVVTEILQHRENGVLPIGVFPGDYDNLSLRRLVPDVFESSRDVRRMCESAMALIQDERRNVNAFGFTVEGANSDIKPIYSVGDVGAGWFRHIEEKRRKLWYLGPLKRRCAYLWEMVKHSPEDMEAKLQYEEICPGCQTCHPPVLFEPPTWRWWHILTGSPRYPEDGTKKDYSNIVNENCGQIHEVDLKDTDLIIENNQQEDTSCLRVRMGGKGAGRYRVIADGWKRSANRVGATDNEQFYSTDVLAKAISLTFVRIPEFIHCLYVSSDLVDEKLDGKKINVKSTDRQIEMYLPNSFRVDIDSL
;
A
#
# COMPACT_ATOMS: atom_id res chain seq x y z
N MET A 1 18.17 10.08 7.22
CA MET A 1 17.11 10.39 6.25
C MET A 1 15.81 10.75 6.93
N GLU A 2 15.38 9.97 7.93
CA GLU A 2 14.07 10.12 8.59
C GLU A 2 13.82 11.54 9.16
N ALA A 3 14.75 12.07 9.96
CA ALA A 3 14.62 13.44 10.50
C ALA A 3 14.67 14.56 9.45
N LEU A 4 15.25 14.32 8.27
CA LEU A 4 15.34 15.33 7.20
C LEU A 4 14.01 15.45 6.45
N ALA A 5 13.32 14.33 6.20
CA ALA A 5 12.04 14.34 5.50
C ALA A 5 10.95 15.10 6.29
N ALA A 6 10.97 15.00 7.63
CA ALA A 6 10.03 15.71 8.49
C ALA A 6 10.34 17.22 8.63
N ALA A 7 11.63 17.58 8.60
CA ALA A 7 12.09 18.96 8.80
C ALA A 7 12.09 19.81 7.52
N VAL A 8 12.03 19.17 6.34
CA VAL A 8 11.99 19.90 5.07
C VAL A 8 10.62 20.56 4.91
N ASP A 9 10.65 21.87 4.72
CA ASP A 9 9.47 22.69 4.50
C ASP A 9 9.51 23.34 3.12
N THR A 10 8.35 23.84 2.66
CA THR A 10 8.18 24.51 1.35
C THR A 10 9.09 25.71 1.13
N GLN A 11 9.62 26.30 2.21
CA GLN A 11 10.57 27.40 2.13
C GLN A 11 11.98 26.97 1.71
N GLY A 12 12.33 25.69 1.85
CA GLY A 12 13.66 25.15 1.61
C GLY A 12 13.77 24.18 0.44
N ALA A 13 12.67 23.57 -0.01
CA ALA A 13 12.66 22.64 -1.13
C ALA A 13 11.30 22.63 -1.85
N ASP A 14 11.33 22.43 -3.17
CA ASP A 14 10.13 22.33 -4.02
C ASP A 14 9.62 20.88 -4.16
N ALA A 15 10.50 19.89 -3.97
CA ALA A 15 10.20 18.47 -4.13
C ALA A 15 11.14 17.60 -3.30
N ILE A 16 10.69 16.39 -2.94
CA ILE A 16 11.52 15.37 -2.29
C ILE A 16 11.79 14.26 -3.30
N TYR A 17 13.06 14.03 -3.65
CA TYR A 17 13.44 12.93 -4.54
C TYR A 17 14.10 11.79 -3.78
N VAL A 18 13.41 10.65 -3.71
CA VAL A 18 13.84 9.46 -2.98
C VAL A 18 14.49 8.48 -3.93
N VAL A 19 15.75 8.15 -3.70
CA VAL A 19 16.48 7.12 -4.43
C VAL A 19 16.57 5.87 -3.56
N GLY A 20 15.89 4.79 -3.94
CA GLY A 20 15.90 3.57 -3.14
C GLY A 20 14.82 2.57 -3.49
N GLY A 21 14.54 1.67 -2.54
CA GLY A 21 13.47 0.69 -2.63
C GLY A 21 12.20 1.11 -1.89
N ASP A 22 11.20 0.22 -1.90
CA ASP A 22 9.93 0.42 -1.17
C ASP A 22 10.14 0.72 0.33
N GLY A 23 11.14 0.12 0.97
CA GLY A 23 11.47 0.34 2.38
C GLY A 23 11.94 1.78 2.67
N THR A 24 12.73 2.35 1.75
CA THR A 24 13.17 3.75 1.84
C THR A 24 11.98 4.69 1.65
N LEU A 25 11.12 4.42 0.68
CA LEU A 25 9.90 5.18 0.44
C LEU A 25 8.97 5.15 1.65
N ARG A 26 8.76 3.98 2.27
CA ARG A 26 7.95 3.81 3.48
C ARG A 26 8.43 4.72 4.61
N ARG A 27 9.74 4.76 4.87
CA ARG A 27 10.32 5.60 5.94
C ARG A 27 10.05 7.08 5.70
N VAL A 28 10.27 7.55 4.47
CA VAL A 28 10.01 8.95 4.09
C VAL A 28 8.53 9.30 4.25
N VAL A 29 7.63 8.46 3.73
CA VAL A 29 6.17 8.65 3.83
C VAL A 29 5.69 8.62 5.27
N THR A 30 6.21 7.68 6.07
CA THR A 30 5.88 7.58 7.50
C THR A 30 6.26 8.85 8.24
N GLU A 31 7.49 9.34 8.05
CA GLU A 31 7.96 10.55 8.73
C GLU A 31 7.16 11.79 8.36
N ILE A 32 6.81 11.96 7.08
CA ILE A 32 5.99 13.10 6.63
C ILE A 32 4.59 13.04 7.27
N LEU A 33 3.93 11.89 7.18
CA LEU A 33 2.56 11.72 7.67
C LEU A 33 2.45 11.62 9.20
N GLN A 34 3.53 11.31 9.91
CA GLN A 34 3.53 11.38 11.38
C GLN A 34 3.56 12.81 11.90
N HIS A 35 4.16 13.74 11.15
CA HIS A 35 4.29 15.14 11.57
C HIS A 35 3.24 16.06 10.93
N ARG A 36 2.68 15.67 9.78
CA ARG A 36 1.72 16.47 9.01
C ARG A 36 0.53 15.60 8.58
N GLU A 37 -0.64 16.21 8.42
CA GLU A 37 -1.84 15.46 7.97
C GLU A 37 -1.77 15.07 6.49
N ASN A 38 -1.25 15.96 5.63
CA ASN A 38 -1.06 15.73 4.20
C ASN A 38 0.39 16.00 3.78
N GLY A 39 0.82 15.35 2.70
CA GLY A 39 2.11 15.64 2.08
C GLY A 39 2.12 17.04 1.48
N VAL A 40 2.92 17.95 2.05
CA VAL A 40 3.00 19.35 1.57
C VAL A 40 3.89 19.45 0.32
N LEU A 41 4.85 18.52 0.17
CA LEU A 41 5.78 18.50 -0.94
C LEU A 41 5.58 17.25 -1.79
N PRO A 42 5.62 17.37 -3.12
CA PRO A 42 5.51 16.24 -4.02
C PRO A 42 6.76 15.35 -3.92
N ILE A 43 6.53 14.03 -3.92
CA ILE A 43 7.57 13.01 -3.75
C ILE A 43 7.85 12.34 -5.09
N GLY A 44 9.10 12.39 -5.56
CA GLY A 44 9.57 11.60 -6.68
C GLY A 44 10.35 10.40 -6.19
N VAL A 45 10.26 9.27 -6.90
CA VAL A 45 10.96 8.04 -6.51
C VAL A 45 11.79 7.53 -7.68
N PHE A 46 13.09 7.40 -7.48
CA PHE A 46 13.95 6.64 -8.38
C PHE A 46 14.03 5.18 -7.90
N PRO A 47 13.53 4.21 -8.68
CA PRO A 47 13.55 2.80 -8.32
C PRO A 47 14.97 2.25 -8.29
N GLY A 48 15.65 2.30 -7.14
CA GLY A 48 17.03 1.82 -6.99
C GLY A 48 17.14 0.31 -6.75
N ASP A 49 16.06 -0.33 -6.31
CA ASP A 49 15.99 -1.79 -6.11
C ASP A 49 15.34 -2.51 -7.31
N TYR A 50 15.65 -3.79 -7.46
CA TYR A 50 15.16 -4.67 -8.53
C TYR A 50 13.69 -5.07 -8.37
N ASP A 51 13.06 -4.82 -7.22
CA ASP A 51 11.66 -5.23 -6.94
C ASP A 51 10.92 -4.14 -6.15
N ASN A 52 10.59 -3.03 -6.81
CA ASN A 52 9.71 -1.99 -6.23
C ASN A 52 8.25 -2.36 -6.48
N LEU A 53 7.63 -3.03 -5.52
CA LEU A 53 6.24 -3.46 -5.59
C LEU A 53 5.28 -2.28 -5.51
N SER A 54 5.62 -1.23 -4.76
CA SER A 54 4.77 -0.04 -4.65
C SER A 54 4.58 0.64 -6.01
N LEU A 55 5.68 0.95 -6.71
CA LEU A 55 5.67 1.59 -8.02
C LEU A 55 4.99 0.71 -9.09
N ARG A 56 5.21 -0.60 -9.04
CA ARG A 56 4.55 -1.56 -9.93
C ARG A 56 3.04 -1.61 -9.78
N ARG A 57 2.52 -1.37 -8.57
CA ARG A 57 1.07 -1.29 -8.34
C ARG A 57 0.49 0.04 -8.77
N LEU A 58 1.22 1.13 -8.55
CA LEU A 58 0.77 2.48 -8.90
C LEU A 58 0.73 2.71 -10.42
N VAL A 59 1.77 2.24 -11.12
CA VAL A 59 1.91 2.39 -12.58
C VAL A 59 2.40 1.06 -13.19
N PRO A 60 1.51 0.07 -13.33
CA PRO A 60 1.88 -1.25 -13.84
C PRO A 60 2.47 -1.20 -15.25
N ASP A 61 1.91 -0.38 -16.12
CA ASP A 61 2.27 -0.29 -17.54
C ASP A 61 3.75 0.11 -17.73
N VAL A 62 4.27 0.97 -16.85
CA VAL A 62 5.67 1.42 -16.91
C VAL A 62 6.61 0.46 -16.18
N PHE A 63 6.25 -0.02 -14.98
CA PHE A 63 7.20 -0.74 -14.11
C PHE A 63 7.12 -2.27 -14.14
N GLU A 64 6.34 -2.88 -15.04
CA GLU A 64 6.18 -4.34 -15.15
C GLU A 64 7.52 -5.11 -15.19
N SER A 65 8.50 -4.66 -15.97
CA SER A 65 9.86 -5.22 -16.02
C SER A 65 10.84 -4.35 -15.24
N SER A 66 11.55 -4.95 -14.28
CA SER A 66 12.55 -4.24 -13.45
C SER A 66 13.99 -4.33 -13.98
N ARG A 67 14.19 -4.98 -15.13
CA ARG A 67 15.53 -5.15 -15.70
C ARG A 67 15.95 -4.01 -16.63
N ASP A 68 15.04 -3.10 -16.92
CA ASP A 68 15.25 -2.05 -17.89
C ASP A 68 15.50 -0.71 -17.21
N VAL A 69 16.70 -0.17 -17.42
CA VAL A 69 17.11 1.14 -16.89
C VAL A 69 16.22 2.25 -17.44
N ARG A 70 15.67 2.10 -18.66
CA ARG A 70 14.78 3.09 -19.27
C ARG A 70 13.55 3.35 -18.40
N ARG A 71 12.95 2.29 -17.85
CA ARG A 71 11.80 2.38 -16.96
C ARG A 71 12.13 3.13 -15.67
N MET A 72 13.37 3.01 -15.18
CA MET A 72 13.86 3.79 -14.05
C MET A 72 14.04 5.28 -14.43
N CYS A 73 14.53 5.55 -15.63
CA CYS A 73 14.67 6.92 -16.15
C CYS A 73 13.31 7.59 -16.37
N GLU A 74 12.25 6.85 -16.71
CA GLU A 74 10.90 7.44 -16.81
C GLU A 74 10.43 8.07 -15.49
N SER A 75 10.79 7.48 -14.34
CA SER A 75 10.51 8.12 -13.04
C SER A 75 11.21 9.46 -12.88
N ALA A 76 12.44 9.60 -13.39
CA ALA A 76 13.16 10.86 -13.37
C ALA A 76 12.57 11.88 -14.36
N MET A 77 12.12 11.40 -15.52
CA MET A 77 11.44 12.24 -16.51
C MET A 77 10.10 12.76 -16.01
N ALA A 78 9.33 11.96 -15.27
CA ALA A 78 8.08 12.39 -14.64
C ALA A 78 8.29 13.58 -13.68
N LEU A 79 9.40 13.57 -12.92
CA LEU A 79 9.79 14.70 -12.08
C LEU A 79 10.13 15.95 -12.90
N ILE A 80 10.94 15.80 -13.97
CA ILE A 80 11.36 16.93 -14.81
C ILE A 80 10.15 17.59 -15.50
N GLN A 81 9.13 16.80 -15.83
CA GLN A 81 7.93 17.27 -16.52
C GLN A 81 6.78 17.67 -15.61
N ASP A 82 7.01 17.60 -14.30
CA ASP A 82 6.00 17.97 -13.31
C ASP A 82 4.70 17.12 -13.42
N GLU A 83 4.83 15.85 -13.82
CA GLU A 83 3.71 14.91 -13.88
C GLU A 83 3.36 14.42 -12.47
N ARG A 84 2.35 15.03 -11.84
CA ARG A 84 1.93 14.72 -10.46
C ARG A 84 0.65 13.92 -10.41
N ARG A 85 0.57 13.00 -9.44
CA ARG A 85 -0.64 12.23 -9.11
C ARG A 85 -0.80 12.15 -7.60
N ASN A 86 -2.03 12.33 -7.12
CA ASN A 86 -2.37 12.15 -5.71
C ASN A 86 -2.46 10.66 -5.40
N VAL A 87 -1.74 10.24 -4.36
CA VAL A 87 -1.72 8.86 -3.88
C VAL A 87 -2.06 8.85 -2.41
N ASN A 88 -3.05 8.05 -2.04
CA ASN A 88 -3.47 7.87 -0.66
C ASN A 88 -2.57 6.87 0.06
N ALA A 89 -2.12 7.19 1.26
CA ALA A 89 -1.41 6.23 2.12
C ALA A 89 -2.38 5.38 2.95
N PHE A 90 -1.93 4.22 3.42
CA PHE A 90 -2.60 3.48 4.50
C PHE A 90 -1.76 3.53 5.77
N GLY A 91 -2.44 3.51 6.91
CA GLY A 91 -1.85 3.44 8.24
C GLY A 91 -1.77 2.01 8.74
N PHE A 92 -0.65 1.66 9.34
CA PHE A 92 -0.35 0.36 9.91
C PHE A 92 0.02 0.52 11.39
N THR A 93 -0.67 -0.18 12.28
CA THR A 93 -0.36 -0.22 13.72
C THR A 93 -0.39 -1.65 14.25
N VAL A 94 0.48 -1.93 15.21
CA VAL A 94 0.52 -3.22 15.91
C VAL A 94 0.14 -2.97 17.36
N GLU A 95 -0.93 -3.60 17.82
CA GLU A 95 -1.35 -3.56 19.22
C GLU A 95 -0.47 -4.50 20.06
N GLY A 96 0.00 -4.03 21.22
CA GLY A 96 0.72 -4.85 22.19
C GLY A 96 2.23 -4.61 22.27
N ALA A 97 2.76 -3.63 21.53
CA ALA A 97 4.02 -3.01 21.89
C ALA A 97 3.70 -1.64 22.53
N ASN A 98 4.49 -1.25 23.54
CA ASN A 98 4.25 -0.15 24.48
C ASN A 98 3.44 1.01 23.88
N SER A 99 2.45 1.49 24.63
CA SER A 99 1.33 2.39 24.28
C SER A 99 1.60 3.68 23.46
N ASP A 100 2.81 3.89 22.95
CA ASP A 100 3.26 5.10 22.24
C ASP A 100 3.86 4.82 20.85
N ILE A 101 3.62 3.65 20.23
CA ILE A 101 4.12 3.41 18.86
C ILE A 101 3.28 4.20 17.85
N LYS A 102 3.93 5.19 17.23
CA LYS A 102 3.35 5.99 16.16
C LYS A 102 2.96 5.09 14.97
N PRO A 103 1.82 5.37 14.30
CA PRO A 103 1.42 4.63 13.11
C PRO A 103 2.46 4.71 12.01
N ILE A 104 2.71 3.57 11.36
CA ILE A 104 3.56 3.48 10.17
C ILE A 104 2.68 3.76 8.96
N TYR A 105 3.08 4.69 8.09
CA TYR A 105 2.33 4.97 6.88
C TYR A 105 3.05 4.44 5.65
N SER A 106 2.29 3.85 4.72
CA SER A 106 2.88 3.39 3.47
C SER A 106 1.92 3.44 2.31
N VAL A 107 2.49 3.36 1.11
CA VAL A 107 1.78 3.35 -0.17
C VAL A 107 1.79 1.95 -0.80
N GLY A 108 2.70 1.08 -0.38
CA GLY A 108 2.90 -0.26 -0.93
C GLY A 108 1.87 -1.30 -0.46
N ASP A 109 2.36 -2.50 -0.17
CA ASP A 109 1.58 -3.62 0.36
C ASP A 109 2.05 -4.07 1.73
N VAL A 110 1.14 -4.77 2.41
CA VAL A 110 1.47 -5.58 3.56
C VAL A 110 1.30 -7.04 3.17
N GLY A 111 2.31 -7.87 3.42
CA GLY A 111 2.28 -9.27 3.05
C GLY A 111 2.85 -10.18 4.13
N ALA A 112 2.21 -11.34 4.31
CA ALA A 112 2.70 -12.44 5.13
C ALA A 112 2.50 -13.75 4.38
N GLY A 113 3.45 -14.69 4.52
CA GLY A 113 3.29 -16.03 4.00
C GLY A 113 4.52 -16.56 3.25
N TRP A 114 4.32 -17.71 2.64
CA TRP A 114 5.40 -18.50 2.05
C TRP A 114 6.10 -17.81 0.88
N PHE A 115 5.35 -17.18 -0.01
CA PHE A 115 5.92 -16.56 -1.20
C PHE A 115 6.86 -15.41 -0.83
N ARG A 116 6.44 -14.57 0.10
CA ARG A 116 7.25 -13.44 0.59
C ARG A 116 8.50 -13.89 1.32
N HIS A 117 8.38 -14.91 2.16
CA HIS A 117 9.52 -15.53 2.86
C HIS A 117 10.57 -16.10 1.88
N ILE A 118 10.13 -16.78 0.83
CA ILE A 118 11.02 -17.33 -0.20
C ILE A 118 11.71 -16.21 -0.98
N GLU A 119 10.99 -15.14 -1.30
CA GLU A 119 11.55 -13.98 -1.98
C GLU A 119 12.67 -13.30 -1.18
N GLU A 120 12.58 -13.27 0.15
CA GLU A 120 13.64 -12.73 1.00
C GLU A 120 14.88 -13.64 0.98
N LYS A 121 14.69 -14.95 1.11
CA LYS A 121 15.78 -15.94 1.05
C LYS A 121 16.53 -15.94 -0.28
N ARG A 122 15.88 -15.53 -1.37
CA ARG A 122 16.52 -15.33 -2.68
C ARG A 122 17.75 -14.44 -2.61
N ARG A 123 17.77 -13.41 -1.74
CA ARG A 123 18.91 -12.48 -1.61
C ARG A 123 20.21 -13.20 -1.25
N LYS A 124 20.12 -14.30 -0.48
CA LYS A 124 21.27 -15.16 -0.12
C LYS A 124 21.80 -15.99 -1.30
N LEU A 125 21.01 -16.18 -2.34
CA LEU A 125 21.33 -16.97 -3.53
C LEU A 125 21.86 -16.11 -4.70
N TRP A 126 22.52 -14.99 -4.39
CA TRP A 126 23.03 -14.05 -5.39
C TRP A 126 23.96 -14.69 -6.43
N TYR A 127 24.71 -15.74 -6.04
CA TYR A 127 25.64 -16.48 -6.90
C TYR A 127 24.95 -17.29 -8.02
N LEU A 128 23.65 -17.58 -7.91
CA LEU A 128 22.87 -18.31 -8.92
C LEU A 128 22.32 -17.41 -10.04
N GLY A 129 22.71 -16.12 -10.06
CA GLY A 129 22.39 -15.19 -11.14
C GLY A 129 20.88 -15.13 -11.46
N PRO A 130 20.46 -15.37 -12.72
CA PRO A 130 19.04 -15.29 -13.10
C PRO A 130 18.20 -16.45 -12.55
N LEU A 131 18.82 -17.59 -12.24
CA LEU A 131 18.11 -18.78 -11.73
C LEU A 131 17.81 -18.68 -10.22
N LYS A 132 18.38 -17.68 -9.52
CA LYS A 132 18.24 -17.49 -8.07
C LYS A 132 16.80 -17.54 -7.58
N ARG A 133 15.85 -16.94 -8.31
CA ARG A 133 14.41 -16.97 -7.97
C ARG A 133 13.87 -18.40 -7.97
N ARG A 134 14.06 -19.11 -9.08
CA ARG A 134 13.54 -20.47 -9.26
C ARG A 134 14.15 -21.45 -8.26
N CYS A 135 15.47 -21.33 -8.04
CA CYS A 135 16.18 -22.13 -7.05
C CYS A 135 15.73 -21.84 -5.62
N ALA A 136 15.38 -20.59 -5.28
CA ALA A 136 14.86 -20.27 -3.94
C ALA A 136 13.57 -21.04 -3.63
N TYR A 137 12.61 -21.06 -4.55
CA TYR A 137 11.37 -21.84 -4.40
C TYR A 137 11.62 -23.34 -4.28
N LEU A 138 12.52 -23.88 -5.10
CA LEU A 138 12.86 -25.31 -5.05
C LEU A 138 13.54 -25.67 -3.71
N TRP A 139 14.55 -24.90 -3.32
CA TRP A 139 15.35 -25.16 -2.13
C TRP A 139 14.53 -25.05 -0.84
N GLU A 140 13.62 -24.07 -0.78
CA GLU A 140 12.76 -23.91 0.38
C GLU A 140 11.76 -25.06 0.51
N MET A 141 11.14 -25.49 -0.60
CA MET A 141 10.16 -26.58 -0.60
C MET A 141 10.77 -27.97 -0.36
N VAL A 142 12.08 -28.11 -0.61
CA VAL A 142 12.83 -29.32 -0.21
C VAL A 142 13.09 -29.34 1.30
N LYS A 143 13.36 -28.18 1.92
CA LYS A 143 13.65 -28.08 3.35
C LYS A 143 12.41 -28.12 4.22
N HIS A 144 11.35 -27.45 3.80
CA HIS A 144 10.15 -27.26 4.61
C HIS A 144 8.91 -27.59 3.77
N SER A 145 7.91 -28.23 4.39
CA SER A 145 6.59 -28.41 3.78
C SER A 145 5.75 -27.14 3.94
N PRO A 146 4.94 -26.77 2.93
CA PRO A 146 3.98 -25.68 3.07
C PRO A 146 3.00 -25.98 4.21
N GLU A 147 2.98 -25.09 5.19
CA GLU A 147 2.05 -25.11 6.32
C GLU A 147 1.10 -23.92 6.18
N ASP A 148 -0.19 -24.17 6.41
CA ASP A 148 -1.22 -23.13 6.37
C ASP A 148 -1.09 -22.22 7.59
N MET A 149 -1.27 -20.91 7.38
CA MET A 149 -1.38 -19.90 8.42
C MET A 149 -2.85 -19.70 8.77
N GLU A 150 -3.15 -19.62 10.07
CA GLU A 150 -4.51 -19.38 10.57
C GLU A 150 -4.59 -17.98 11.18
N ALA A 151 -5.48 -17.15 10.64
CA ALA A 151 -5.68 -15.77 11.07
C ALA A 151 -7.16 -15.46 11.18
N LYS A 152 -7.52 -14.64 12.18
CA LYS A 152 -8.86 -14.06 12.30
C LYS A 152 -8.82 -12.66 11.72
N LEU A 153 -9.67 -12.42 10.72
CA LEU A 153 -9.84 -11.13 10.08
C LEU A 153 -11.13 -10.49 10.58
N GLN A 154 -11.03 -9.30 11.14
CA GLN A 154 -12.16 -8.40 11.31
C GLN A 154 -11.99 -7.26 10.30
N TYR A 155 -12.98 -7.01 9.46
CA TYR A 155 -12.90 -5.93 8.48
C TYR A 155 -14.15 -5.07 8.48
N GLU A 156 -13.96 -3.80 8.15
CA GLU A 156 -15.01 -2.82 7.89
C GLU A 156 -15.15 -2.67 6.37
N GLU A 157 -16.37 -2.82 5.86
CA GLU A 157 -16.64 -2.66 4.42
C GLU A 157 -16.29 -1.25 3.94
N ILE A 158 -15.88 -1.15 2.67
CA ILE A 158 -15.72 0.15 2.04
C ILE A 158 -17.08 0.83 1.87
N CYS A 159 -17.17 2.08 2.34
CA CYS A 159 -18.28 2.95 2.01
C CYS A 159 -17.80 4.03 1.03
N PRO A 160 -18.42 4.17 -0.16
CA PRO A 160 -18.08 5.23 -1.12
C PRO A 160 -18.47 6.64 -0.63
N GLY A 161 -19.09 6.74 0.55
CA GLY A 161 -19.56 7.96 1.18
C GLY A 161 -21.05 7.87 1.49
N CYS A 162 -21.40 8.03 2.76
CA CYS A 162 -22.77 8.15 3.22
C CYS A 162 -22.84 9.21 4.31
N GLN A 163 -24.05 9.64 4.68
CA GLN A 163 -24.28 10.63 5.73
C GLN A 163 -23.58 10.29 7.06
N THR A 164 -23.45 9.00 7.38
CA THR A 164 -22.76 8.53 8.59
C THR A 164 -21.25 8.74 8.52
N CYS A 165 -20.64 8.45 7.36
CA CYS A 165 -19.19 8.51 7.23
C CYS A 165 -18.70 9.95 6.91
N HIS A 166 -19.52 10.77 6.25
CA HIS A 166 -19.30 12.22 6.06
C HIS A 166 -20.49 12.99 6.65
N PRO A 167 -20.43 13.38 7.94
CA PRO A 167 -21.50 14.19 8.50
C PRO A 167 -21.60 15.50 7.71
N PRO A 168 -22.82 15.99 7.44
CA PRO A 168 -22.99 17.27 6.76
C PRO A 168 -22.23 18.32 7.54
N VAL A 169 -21.31 19.02 6.86
CA VAL A 169 -20.67 20.20 7.45
C VAL A 169 -21.82 21.13 7.80
N LEU A 170 -22.04 21.34 9.10
CA LEU A 170 -23.02 22.32 9.56
C LEU A 170 -22.50 23.66 9.04
N PHE A 171 -23.10 24.16 7.96
CA PHE A 171 -22.86 25.51 7.50
C PHE A 171 -23.30 26.43 8.64
N GLU A 172 -22.33 26.94 9.40
CA GLU A 172 -22.60 28.01 10.32
C GLU A 172 -23.10 29.19 9.49
N PRO A 173 -24.37 29.62 9.67
CA PRO A 173 -24.90 30.72 8.87
C PRO A 173 -24.02 31.94 9.10
N PRO A 174 -23.62 32.66 8.03
CA PRO A 174 -22.66 33.74 8.15
C PRO A 174 -23.16 34.78 9.14
N THR A 175 -22.25 35.23 10.02
CA THR A 175 -22.56 36.31 10.97
C THR A 175 -22.80 37.60 10.18
N TRP A 176 -24.07 37.93 9.96
CA TRP A 176 -24.46 39.11 9.19
C TRP A 176 -24.06 40.38 9.96
N ARG A 177 -23.03 41.08 9.47
CA ARG A 177 -22.69 42.42 9.93
C ARG A 177 -23.46 43.46 9.12
N TRP A 178 -23.97 44.49 9.78
CA TRP A 178 -24.83 45.52 9.19
C TRP A 178 -24.25 46.22 7.95
N TRP A 179 -22.92 46.34 7.84
CA TRP A 179 -22.26 46.94 6.68
C TRP A 179 -22.35 46.11 5.40
N HIS A 180 -22.69 44.82 5.46
CA HIS A 180 -22.90 43.98 4.26
C HIS A 180 -24.13 44.39 3.43
N ILE A 181 -25.00 45.25 3.96
CA ILE A 181 -26.09 45.88 3.19
C ILE A 181 -25.54 46.84 2.12
N LEU A 182 -24.38 47.46 2.37
CA LEU A 182 -23.76 48.44 1.47
C LEU A 182 -22.82 47.81 0.46
N THR A 183 -22.10 46.74 0.83
CA THR A 183 -21.09 46.09 -0.01
C THR A 183 -21.60 44.86 -0.75
N GLY A 184 -22.86 44.46 -0.52
CA GLY A 184 -23.43 43.23 -1.05
C GLY A 184 -23.02 42.00 -0.25
N SER A 185 -23.69 40.87 -0.54
CA SER A 185 -23.39 39.59 0.09
C SER A 185 -21.92 39.21 -0.16
N PRO A 186 -21.17 38.81 0.87
CA PRO A 186 -19.81 38.30 0.67
C PRO A 186 -19.84 37.13 -0.31
N ARG A 187 -19.09 37.26 -1.42
CA ARG A 187 -18.87 36.17 -2.36
C ARG A 187 -17.82 35.26 -1.76
N TYR A 188 -18.28 34.17 -1.17
CA TYR A 188 -17.36 33.10 -0.77
C TYR A 188 -16.96 32.33 -2.04
N PRO A 189 -15.69 31.92 -2.16
CA PRO A 189 -15.33 30.96 -3.19
C PRO A 189 -16.18 29.71 -2.95
N GLU A 190 -16.96 29.33 -3.96
CA GLU A 190 -17.59 28.02 -3.98
C GLU A 190 -16.45 27.00 -3.97
N ASP A 191 -16.24 26.33 -2.83
CA ASP A 191 -15.39 25.15 -2.76
C ASP A 191 -15.92 24.18 -3.83
N GLY A 192 -15.10 23.93 -4.85
CA GLY A 192 -15.50 23.19 -6.05
C GLY A 192 -16.26 21.91 -5.69
N THR A 193 -17.49 21.79 -6.17
CA THR A 193 -18.33 20.58 -6.23
C THR A 193 -18.00 19.53 -5.16
N LYS A 194 -18.16 19.86 -3.87
CA LYS A 194 -18.21 18.84 -2.83
C LYS A 194 -19.44 17.98 -3.09
N LYS A 195 -19.24 16.68 -3.31
CA LYS A 195 -20.34 15.74 -3.50
C LYS A 195 -21.21 15.73 -2.25
N ASP A 196 -22.50 15.99 -2.39
CA ASP A 196 -23.45 15.98 -1.28
C ASP A 196 -23.78 14.53 -0.89
N TYR A 197 -23.17 14.04 0.18
CA TYR A 197 -23.42 12.70 0.74
C TYR A 197 -24.62 12.63 1.70
N SER A 198 -25.29 13.77 1.94
CA SER A 198 -26.40 13.90 2.91
C SER A 198 -27.59 13.00 2.62
N ASN A 199 -27.82 12.67 1.35
CA ASN A 199 -28.95 11.84 0.91
C ASN A 199 -28.59 10.35 0.76
N ILE A 200 -27.31 9.99 0.91
CA ILE A 200 -26.85 8.62 0.72
C ILE A 200 -26.81 7.94 2.09
N VAL A 201 -27.67 6.93 2.27
CA VAL A 201 -27.69 6.09 3.47
C VAL A 201 -27.10 4.74 3.09
N ASN A 202 -26.02 4.34 3.79
CA ASN A 202 -25.44 3.01 3.66
C ASN A 202 -25.61 2.27 4.98
N GLU A 203 -26.43 1.22 4.99
CA GLU A 203 -26.71 0.40 6.17
C GLU A 203 -25.50 -0.40 6.63
N ASN A 204 -24.56 -0.68 5.72
CA ASN A 204 -23.33 -1.42 6.01
C ASN A 204 -22.16 -0.51 6.44
N CYS A 205 -22.27 0.83 6.34
CA CYS A 205 -21.18 1.72 6.81
C CYS A 205 -20.97 1.52 8.31
N GLY A 206 -19.74 1.17 8.71
CA GLY A 206 -19.37 0.94 10.11
C GLY A 206 -19.71 -0.44 10.66
N GLN A 207 -20.24 -1.37 9.85
CA GLN A 207 -20.40 -2.76 10.27
C GLN A 207 -19.06 -3.49 10.22
N ILE A 208 -18.79 -4.27 11.27
CA ILE A 208 -17.57 -5.08 11.38
C ILE A 208 -17.94 -6.54 11.08
N HIS A 209 -17.29 -7.11 10.07
CA HIS A 209 -17.45 -8.51 9.69
C HIS A 209 -16.26 -9.32 10.16
N GLU A 210 -16.53 -10.53 10.65
CA GLU A 210 -15.49 -11.47 11.08
C GLU A 210 -15.38 -12.63 10.10
N VAL A 211 -14.15 -12.94 9.68
CA VAL A 211 -13.83 -14.05 8.78
C VAL A 211 -12.62 -14.80 9.31
N ASP A 212 -12.76 -16.10 9.48
CA ASP A 212 -11.64 -16.98 9.79
C ASP A 212 -10.91 -17.37 8.49
N LEU A 213 -9.61 -17.11 8.44
CA LEU A 213 -8.76 -17.32 7.28
C LEU A 213 -7.75 -18.43 7.57
N LYS A 214 -7.62 -19.37 6.63
CA LYS A 214 -6.68 -20.49 6.72
C LYS A 214 -6.06 -20.75 5.36
N ASP A 215 -4.89 -20.17 5.15
CA ASP A 215 -4.25 -20.08 3.84
C ASP A 215 -2.73 -19.90 3.96
N THR A 216 -2.00 -20.14 2.87
CA THR A 216 -0.52 -20.08 2.84
C THR A 216 0.04 -18.68 2.56
N ASP A 217 -0.78 -17.79 2.00
CA ASP A 217 -0.39 -16.48 1.49
C ASP A 217 -1.44 -15.45 1.89
N LEU A 218 -0.98 -14.31 2.41
CA LEU A 218 -1.78 -13.14 2.78
C LEU A 218 -1.14 -11.90 2.16
N ILE A 219 -1.94 -11.15 1.41
CA ILE A 219 -1.55 -9.91 0.78
C ILE A 219 -2.64 -8.88 1.05
N ILE A 220 -2.26 -7.73 1.60
CA ILE A 220 -3.11 -6.56 1.78
C ILE A 220 -2.53 -5.48 0.89
N GLU A 221 -3.32 -5.04 -0.07
CA GLU A 221 -2.90 -4.05 -1.05
C GLU A 221 -3.68 -2.77 -0.90
N ASN A 222 -3.00 -1.66 -1.13
CA ASN A 222 -3.65 -0.37 -1.25
C ASN A 222 -4.12 -0.16 -2.68
N ASN A 223 -5.42 -0.21 -2.89
CA ASN A 223 -6.04 0.01 -4.19
C ASN A 223 -6.58 1.44 -4.27
N GLN A 224 -6.06 2.20 -5.22
CA GLN A 224 -6.37 3.62 -5.43
C GLN A 224 -7.58 3.73 -6.36
N GLN A 225 -8.73 4.17 -5.85
CA GLN A 225 -9.86 4.61 -6.68
C GLN A 225 -9.81 6.14 -6.82
N GLU A 226 -10.58 6.69 -7.77
CA GLU A 226 -10.54 8.12 -8.11
C GLU A 226 -10.88 9.04 -6.93
N ASP A 227 -11.84 8.65 -6.08
CA ASP A 227 -12.29 9.46 -4.94
C ASP A 227 -11.83 8.93 -3.57
N THR A 228 -11.49 7.63 -3.45
CA THR A 228 -11.17 6.99 -2.17
C THR A 228 -10.08 5.92 -2.32
N SER A 229 -9.34 5.66 -1.24
CA SER A 229 -8.44 4.51 -1.12
C SER A 229 -9.15 3.35 -0.43
N CYS A 230 -8.93 2.14 -0.94
CA CYS A 230 -9.48 0.92 -0.37
C CYS A 230 -8.36 -0.10 -0.14
N LEU A 231 -8.49 -0.89 0.93
CA LEU A 231 -7.59 -2.00 1.19
C LEU A 231 -8.19 -3.25 0.56
N ARG A 232 -7.46 -3.87 -0.36
CA ARG A 232 -7.82 -5.17 -0.93
C ARG A 232 -7.08 -6.27 -0.19
N VAL A 233 -7.81 -7.07 0.57
CA VAL A 233 -7.27 -8.23 1.30
C VAL A 233 -7.45 -9.46 0.46
N ARG A 234 -6.33 -10.12 0.16
CA ARG A 234 -6.28 -11.37 -0.59
C ARG A 234 -5.59 -12.43 0.25
N MET A 235 -6.30 -13.52 0.54
CA MET A 235 -5.72 -14.72 1.12
C MET A 235 -5.94 -15.92 0.21
N GLY A 236 -4.96 -16.81 0.15
CA GLY A 236 -5.03 -17.95 -0.76
C GLY A 236 -4.01 -19.06 -0.55
N GLY A 237 -4.23 -20.14 -1.30
CA GLY A 237 -3.37 -21.31 -1.30
C GLY A 237 -3.68 -22.35 -0.23
N LYS A 238 -4.91 -22.42 0.29
CA LYS A 238 -5.38 -23.47 1.20
C LYS A 238 -4.92 -24.87 0.77
N GLY A 239 -4.14 -25.53 1.62
CA GLY A 239 -3.66 -26.90 1.37
C GLY A 239 -2.79 -27.03 0.11
N ALA A 240 -2.10 -25.97 -0.30
CA ALA A 240 -1.23 -26.02 -1.47
C ALA A 240 -0.07 -27.01 -1.25
N GLY A 241 -0.02 -28.07 -2.07
CA GLY A 241 1.11 -29.00 -2.08
C GLY A 241 2.40 -28.34 -2.57
N ARG A 242 3.55 -28.93 -2.22
CA ARG A 242 4.90 -28.43 -2.58
C ARG A 242 5.02 -28.05 -4.06
N TYR A 243 4.57 -28.93 -4.95
CA TYR A 243 4.64 -28.69 -6.40
C TYR A 243 3.81 -27.50 -6.85
N ARG A 244 2.64 -27.28 -6.24
CA ARG A 244 1.77 -26.15 -6.58
C ARG A 244 2.42 -24.83 -6.16
N VAL A 245 3.00 -24.78 -4.97
CA VAL A 245 3.73 -23.59 -4.48
C VAL A 245 4.94 -23.27 -5.38
N ILE A 246 5.70 -24.29 -5.83
CA ILE A 246 6.82 -24.10 -6.76
C ILE A 246 6.33 -23.58 -8.11
N ALA A 247 5.31 -24.22 -8.69
CA ALA A 247 4.77 -23.85 -9.99
C ALA A 247 4.22 -22.42 -9.99
N ASP A 248 3.44 -22.06 -8.96
CA ASP A 248 2.90 -20.71 -8.79
C ASP A 248 4.04 -19.71 -8.51
N GLY A 249 5.03 -20.07 -7.70
CA GLY A 249 6.20 -19.22 -7.44
C GLY A 249 7.02 -18.92 -8.70
N TRP A 250 7.16 -19.90 -9.61
CA TRP A 250 7.83 -19.70 -10.89
C TRP A 250 7.02 -18.81 -11.84
N LYS A 251 5.68 -18.91 -11.84
CA LYS A 251 4.81 -18.01 -12.60
C LYS A 251 4.92 -16.57 -12.09
N ARG A 252 4.82 -16.35 -10.78
CA ARG A 252 5.02 -15.04 -10.12
C ARG A 252 6.40 -14.44 -10.41
N SER A 253 7.41 -15.28 -10.59
CA SER A 253 8.76 -14.81 -10.92
C SER A 253 8.91 -14.21 -12.32
N ALA A 254 8.03 -14.57 -13.25
CA ALA A 254 8.09 -14.21 -14.66
C ALA A 254 7.24 -12.97 -15.02
N ASN A 255 6.04 -12.86 -14.44
CA ASN A 255 5.08 -11.81 -14.77
C ASN A 255 5.09 -10.69 -13.73
N ARG A 256 4.21 -10.79 -12.72
CA ARG A 256 4.03 -9.83 -11.65
C ARG A 256 4.60 -10.40 -10.35
N VAL A 257 5.55 -9.69 -9.76
CA VAL A 257 6.10 -10.05 -8.44
C VAL A 257 5.05 -9.73 -7.38
N GLY A 258 4.84 -10.61 -6.41
CA GLY A 258 3.89 -10.44 -5.32
C GLY A 258 2.54 -11.14 -5.53
N ALA A 259 1.80 -10.83 -6.59
CA ALA A 259 0.47 -11.40 -6.84
C ALA A 259 0.49 -12.55 -7.85
N THR A 260 -0.38 -13.54 -7.67
CA THR A 260 -0.58 -14.59 -8.68
C THR A 260 -1.58 -14.14 -9.74
N ASP A 261 -1.36 -14.56 -10.99
CA ASP A 261 -2.27 -14.32 -12.11
C ASP A 261 -3.51 -15.24 -12.07
N ASN A 262 -3.48 -16.28 -11.23
CA ASN A 262 -4.62 -17.20 -11.09
C ASN A 262 -5.62 -16.66 -10.06
N GLU A 263 -6.76 -16.15 -10.51
CA GLU A 263 -7.83 -15.68 -9.62
C GLU A 263 -8.35 -16.77 -8.68
N GLN A 264 -8.40 -18.03 -9.16
CA GLN A 264 -8.82 -19.20 -8.36
C GLN A 264 -7.84 -19.59 -7.23
N PHE A 265 -6.66 -18.96 -7.16
CA PHE A 265 -5.73 -19.21 -6.07
C PHE A 265 -6.19 -18.55 -4.76
N TYR A 266 -6.82 -17.38 -4.87
CA TYR A 266 -7.31 -16.64 -3.71
C TYR A 266 -8.67 -17.19 -3.30
N SER A 267 -8.75 -17.68 -2.07
CA SER A 267 -9.98 -18.16 -1.44
C SER A 267 -10.87 -16.99 -1.05
N THR A 268 -10.24 -15.91 -0.58
CA THR A 268 -10.89 -14.72 -0.06
C THR A 268 -10.28 -13.49 -0.70
N ASP A 269 -11.12 -12.67 -1.31
CA ASP A 269 -10.78 -11.36 -1.88
C ASP A 269 -11.83 -10.33 -1.43
N VAL A 270 -11.44 -9.45 -0.52
CA VAL A 270 -12.34 -8.51 0.14
C VAL A 270 -11.80 -7.09 0.04
N LEU A 271 -12.69 -6.14 -0.24
CA LEU A 271 -12.40 -4.71 -0.19
C LEU A 271 -12.86 -4.15 1.15
N ALA A 272 -11.93 -3.56 1.89
CA ALA A 272 -12.17 -3.05 3.23
C ALA A 272 -11.61 -1.64 3.40
N LYS A 273 -12.23 -0.86 4.28
CA LYS A 273 -11.70 0.44 4.73
C LYS A 273 -10.69 0.26 5.85
N ALA A 274 -11.02 -0.59 6.82
CA ALA A 274 -10.19 -0.90 7.96
C ALA A 274 -10.18 -2.41 8.22
N ILE A 275 -9.05 -2.92 8.65
CA ILE A 275 -8.80 -4.32 8.90
C ILE A 275 -8.10 -4.46 10.24
N SER A 276 -8.57 -5.41 11.03
CA SER A 276 -7.91 -5.90 12.21
C SER A 276 -7.62 -7.38 12.04
N LEU A 277 -6.35 -7.75 12.10
CA LEU A 277 -5.90 -9.12 11.86
C LEU A 277 -5.19 -9.67 13.10
N THR A 278 -5.62 -10.84 13.54
CA THR A 278 -5.02 -11.56 14.67
C THR A 278 -4.57 -12.94 14.21
N PHE A 279 -3.27 -13.19 14.26
CA PHE A 279 -2.74 -14.49 13.90
C PHE A 279 -2.92 -15.49 15.05
N VAL A 280 -3.59 -16.61 14.77
CA VAL A 280 -3.82 -17.70 15.73
C VAL A 280 -2.70 -18.72 15.64
N ARG A 281 -2.27 -19.04 14.42
CA ARG A 281 -1.18 -19.99 14.16
C ARG A 281 -0.34 -19.50 13.00
N ILE A 282 0.95 -19.29 13.27
CA ILE A 282 1.97 -18.97 12.28
C ILE A 282 3.05 -20.04 12.32
N PRO A 283 3.56 -20.52 11.17
CA PRO A 283 4.70 -21.41 11.15
C PRO A 283 5.95 -20.77 11.78
N GLU A 284 6.73 -21.52 12.56
CA GLU A 284 7.84 -21.01 13.40
C GLU A 284 8.97 -20.26 12.64
N PHE A 285 8.95 -20.33 11.31
CA PHE A 285 9.95 -19.70 10.44
C PHE A 285 9.41 -18.47 9.70
N ILE A 286 8.10 -18.20 9.75
CA ILE A 286 7.44 -17.03 9.11
C ILE A 286 6.86 -16.10 10.19
N HIS A 287 7.60 -15.79 11.27
CA HIS A 287 7.10 -14.87 12.32
C HIS A 287 7.11 -13.38 11.92
N CYS A 288 7.42 -13.06 10.67
CA CYS A 288 7.68 -11.68 10.23
C CYS A 288 6.64 -11.21 9.22
N LEU A 289 6.09 -10.03 9.48
CA LEU A 289 5.24 -9.31 8.55
C LEU A 289 6.12 -8.41 7.69
N TYR A 290 5.81 -8.35 6.40
CA TYR A 290 6.48 -7.44 5.48
C TYR A 290 5.56 -6.27 5.19
N VAL A 291 6.02 -5.05 5.47
CA VAL A 291 5.33 -3.81 5.12
C VAL A 291 6.21 -3.07 4.13
N SER A 292 5.76 -2.97 2.86
CA SER A 292 6.50 -2.35 1.76
C SER A 292 7.93 -2.86 1.64
N SER A 293 8.07 -4.19 1.58
CA SER A 293 9.34 -4.91 1.40
C SER A 293 10.35 -4.82 2.56
N ASP A 294 10.01 -4.11 3.63
CA ASP A 294 10.77 -4.11 4.87
C ASP A 294 10.13 -5.04 5.91
N LEU A 295 10.98 -5.72 6.66
CA LEU A 295 10.60 -6.59 7.77
C LEU A 295 10.16 -5.75 8.97
N VAL A 296 9.04 -6.12 9.60
CA VAL A 296 8.66 -5.61 10.90
C VAL A 296 9.28 -6.53 11.95
N ASP A 297 10.24 -6.01 12.73
CA ASP A 297 11.02 -6.76 13.74
C ASP A 297 10.21 -7.24 14.96
N GLU A 298 8.87 -7.10 14.93
CA GLU A 298 8.00 -7.55 16.01
C GLU A 298 7.48 -8.96 15.76
N LYS A 299 7.63 -9.83 16.77
CA LYS A 299 6.96 -11.13 16.79
C LYS A 299 5.44 -10.94 16.78
N LEU A 300 4.78 -11.55 15.82
CA LEU A 300 3.34 -11.42 15.56
C LEU A 300 2.47 -12.33 16.43
N ASP A 301 3.06 -13.22 17.21
CA ASP A 301 2.32 -14.24 17.96
C ASP A 301 1.34 -13.60 18.96
N GLY A 302 0.04 -13.74 18.68
CA GLY A 302 -1.05 -13.23 19.52
C GLY A 302 -1.26 -11.71 19.50
N LYS A 303 -0.52 -10.96 18.67
CA LYS A 303 -0.73 -9.52 18.51
C LYS A 303 -1.81 -9.22 17.49
N LYS A 304 -2.59 -8.15 17.77
CA LYS A 304 -3.60 -7.64 16.85
C LYS A 304 -2.98 -6.56 15.98
N ILE A 305 -3.10 -6.71 14.67
CA ILE A 305 -2.55 -5.79 13.67
C ILE A 305 -3.71 -5.01 13.09
N ASN A 306 -3.64 -3.69 13.11
CA ASN A 306 -4.63 -2.84 12.50
C ASN A 306 -4.06 -2.16 11.26
N VAL A 307 -4.76 -2.31 10.15
CA VAL A 307 -4.44 -1.64 8.88
C VAL A 307 -5.65 -0.81 8.50
N LYS A 308 -5.47 0.49 8.31
CA LYS A 308 -6.56 1.42 7.97
C LYS A 308 -6.21 2.18 6.71
N SER A 309 -7.13 2.20 5.76
CA SER A 309 -7.06 3.14 4.64
C SER A 309 -7.19 4.55 5.20
N THR A 310 -6.34 5.47 4.75
CA THR A 310 -6.43 6.87 5.17
C THR A 310 -6.67 7.77 3.97
N ASP A 311 -7.42 8.85 4.19
CA ASP A 311 -7.67 9.90 3.20
C ASP A 311 -6.49 10.88 3.10
N ARG A 312 -5.35 10.53 3.72
CA ARG A 312 -4.14 11.34 3.71
C ARG A 312 -3.46 11.20 2.36
N GLN A 313 -3.53 12.27 1.58
CA GLN A 313 -2.99 12.34 0.24
C GLN A 313 -1.53 12.80 0.25
N ILE A 314 -0.76 12.18 -0.63
CA ILE A 314 0.61 12.58 -0.96
C ILE A 314 0.67 12.76 -2.46
N GLU A 315 1.13 13.92 -2.91
CA GLU A 315 1.47 14.14 -4.31
C GLU A 315 2.74 13.35 -4.65
N MET A 316 2.68 12.53 -5.69
CA MET A 316 3.82 11.78 -6.19
C MET A 316 4.07 12.06 -7.67
N TYR A 317 5.34 12.14 -8.06
CA TYR A 317 5.73 12.18 -9.46
C TYR A 317 5.68 10.78 -10.05
N LEU A 318 4.69 10.52 -10.90
CA LEU A 318 4.45 9.22 -11.50
C LEU A 318 4.30 9.37 -13.02
N PRO A 319 5.02 8.56 -13.82
CA PRO A 319 4.89 8.62 -15.26
C PRO A 319 3.53 8.06 -15.70
N ASN A 320 2.89 8.71 -16.68
CA ASN A 320 1.63 8.21 -17.23
C ASN A 320 1.80 7.06 -18.23
N SER A 321 2.91 7.03 -18.98
CA SER A 321 3.17 6.04 -20.02
C SER A 321 4.66 5.82 -20.25
N PHE A 322 5.01 4.66 -20.81
CA PHE A 322 6.38 4.36 -21.22
C PHE A 322 6.64 4.96 -22.61
N ARG A 323 7.67 5.80 -22.74
CA ARG A 323 7.83 6.66 -23.93
C ARG A 323 8.60 6.02 -25.06
N VAL A 324 9.57 5.17 -24.75
CA VAL A 324 10.50 4.61 -25.73
C VAL A 324 10.44 3.10 -25.72
N ASP A 325 9.50 2.55 -26.49
CA ASP A 325 9.47 1.12 -26.76
C ASP A 325 10.38 0.78 -27.94
N ILE A 326 11.41 -0.05 -27.69
CA ILE A 326 12.34 -0.48 -28.75
C ILE A 326 11.66 -1.47 -29.68
N ASP A 327 10.63 -2.19 -29.21
CA ASP A 327 9.89 -3.14 -30.03
C ASP A 327 9.05 -2.42 -31.11
N SER A 328 8.95 -1.08 -31.04
CA SER A 328 8.26 -0.22 -32.00
C SER A 328 9.19 0.55 -32.97
N LEU A 329 10.52 0.40 -32.82
CA LEU A 329 11.55 1.06 -33.64
C LEU A 329 12.17 0.10 -34.67
#